data_AF-A0A9D8UY90-F1
#
_entry.id   AF-A0A9D8UY90-F1
#
_cell.length_a   1.000
_cell.length_b   1.000
_cell.length_c   1.000
_cell.angle_alpha   90.00
_cell.angle_beta   90.00
_cell.angle_gamma   90.00
#
_symmetry.space_group_name_H-M   'P 1'
#
loop_
_entity.id
_entity.type
_entity.pdbx_description
1 polymer ?
#
loop_
_entity_poly.entity_id
_entity_poly.type
_entity_poly.pdbx_seq_one_letter_code
_entity_poly.pdbx_strand_id
1 'polypeptide(L)' 'MAEFFDMGGYGPYIWSSFGIALVAMAGIAMQSWYDLRTQKRLLAELEKTGKGRES' A
#
# COMPACT_ATOMS: atom_id res chain seq x y z
N MET A 1 -20.52 24.03 9.93
CA MET A 1 -19.97 22.65 9.84
C MET A 1 -20.71 21.75 8.84
N ALA A 2 -21.91 22.10 8.35
CA ALA A 2 -22.57 21.39 7.24
C ALA A 2 -22.31 22.03 5.85
N GLU A 3 -21.87 23.29 5.81
CA GLU A 3 -21.62 24.05 4.58
C GLU A 3 -20.48 23.51 3.69
N PHE A 4 -19.60 22.65 4.22
CA PHE A 4 -18.58 21.96 3.42
C PHE A 4 -19.14 20.76 2.64
N PHE A 5 -20.22 20.14 3.15
CA PHE A 5 -21.00 19.14 2.42
C PHE A 5 -22.03 19.80 1.49
N ASP A 6 -22.44 21.02 1.83
CA ASP A 6 -23.45 21.81 1.12
C ASP A 6 -22.84 22.86 0.15
N MET A 7 -21.55 22.73 -0.21
CA MET A 7 -20.97 23.40 -1.38
C MET A 7 -21.63 22.79 -2.62
N GLY A 8 -22.82 23.31 -2.96
CA GLY A 8 -23.77 22.75 -3.92
C GLY A 8 -23.13 22.08 -5.15
N GLY A 9 -23.66 20.93 -5.55
CA GLY A 9 -23.32 20.21 -6.79
C GLY A 9 -21.91 19.59 -6.86
N TYR A 10 -20.88 20.22 -6.30
CA TYR A 10 -19.47 19.86 -6.52
C TYR A 10 -18.84 18.99 -5.41
N GLY A 11 -19.45 18.93 -4.23
CA GLY A 11 -19.00 18.09 -3.10
C GLY A 11 -18.69 16.61 -3.44
N PRO A 12 -19.55 15.90 -4.23
CA PRO A 12 -19.30 14.51 -4.62
C PRO A 12 -18.05 14.32 -5.48
N TYR A 13 -17.70 15.30 -6.32
CA TYR A 13 -16.52 15.24 -7.19
C TYR A 13 -15.22 15.30 -6.38
N ILE A 14 -15.15 16.21 -5.41
CA ILE A 14 -13.99 16.38 -4.53
C ILE A 14 -13.78 15.12 -3.67
N TRP A 15 -14.86 14.62 -3.08
CA TRP A 15 -14.81 13.41 -2.26
C TRP A 15 -14.35 12.18 -3.07
N SER A 16 -14.78 12.08 -4.33
CA SER A 16 -14.34 11.02 -5.24
C SER A 16 -12.85 11.13 -5.56
N SER A 17 -12.31 12.34 -5.75
CA SER A 17 -10.87 12.54 -5.95
C SER A 17 -10.05 12.11 -4.73
N PHE A 18 -10.52 12.41 -3.51
CA PHE A 18 -9.90 11.92 -2.28
C PHE A 18 -10.02 10.40 -2.13
N GLY A 19 -11.15 9.82 -2.54
CA GLY A 19 -11.33 8.37 -2.57
C GLY A 19 -10.35 7.67 -3.51
N ILE A 20 -10.16 8.20 -4.73
CA ILE A 20 -9.19 7.67 -5.69
C ILE A 20 -7.76 7.79 -5.15
N ALA A 21 -7.41 8.93 -4.56
CA ALA A 21 -6.09 9.13 -3.95
C ALA A 21 -5.85 8.12 -2.82
N LEU A 22 -6.86 7.89 -1.96
CA LEU A 22 -6.79 6.92 -0.87
C LEU A 22 -6.63 5.49 -1.41
N VAL A 23 -7.33 5.15 -2.49
CA VAL A 23 -7.19 3.84 -3.17
C VAL A 23 -5.78 3.69 -3.76
N ALA A 24 -5.23 4.72 -4.39
CA ALA A 24 -3.87 4.68 -4.94
C ALA A 24 -2.82 4.49 -3.83
N MET A 25 -2.94 5.25 -2.73
CA MET A 25 -2.07 5.09 -1.56
C MET A 25 -2.19 3.70 -0.94
N ALA A 26 -3.42 3.20 -0.79
CA ALA A 26 -3.67 1.86 -0.26
C ALA A 26 -3.09 0.77 -1.17
N GLY A 27 -3.20 0.92 -2.50
CA GLY A 27 -2.61 0.00 -3.48
C GLY A 27 -1.09 -0.09 -3.35
N ILE A 28 -0.41 1.04 -3.24
CA ILE A 28 1.05 1.09 -3.04
C ILE A 28 1.43 0.49 -1.68
N ALA A 29 0.70 0.83 -0.62
CA ALA A 29 0.94 0.30 0.72
C ALA A 29 0.77 -1.24 0.74
N MET A 30 -0.29 -1.77 0.14
CA MET A 30 -0.49 -3.20 -0.01
C MET A 30 0.64 -3.83 -0.81
N GLN A 31 1.00 -3.26 -1.97
CA GLN A 31 2.08 -3.78 -2.80
C GLN A 31 3.41 -3.83 -2.02
N SER A 32 3.73 -2.79 -1.27
CA SER A 32 4.92 -2.74 -0.42
C SER A 32 4.88 -3.80 0.69
N TRP A 33 3.72 -4.04 1.30
CA TRP A 33 3.55 -5.11 2.28
C TRP A 33 3.71 -6.50 1.68
N TYR A 34 3.17 -6.73 0.47
CA TYR A 34 3.34 -8.00 -0.25
C TYR A 34 4.80 -8.22 -0.65
N ASP A 35 5.46 -7.19 -1.17
CA ASP A 35 6.86 -7.22 -1.59
C ASP A 35 7.78 -7.53 -0.40
N LEU A 36 7.61 -6.82 0.72
CA LEU A 36 8.35 -7.09 1.96
C LEU A 36 8.17 -8.52 2.46
N ARG A 37 6.97 -9.11 2.29
CA ARG A 37 6.68 -10.48 2.71
C ARG A 37 7.34 -11.52 1.78
N THR A 38 7.43 -11.22 0.48
CA THR A 38 8.16 -12.02 -0.51
C THR A 38 9.68 -11.92 -0.31
N GLN A 39 10.20 -10.71 -0.13
CA GLN A 39 11.62 -10.46 0.11
C GLN A 39 12.11 -11.17 1.38
N LYS A 40 11.32 -11.16 2.45
CA LYS A 40 11.64 -11.92 3.68
C LYS A 40 11.72 -13.43 3.44
N ARG A 41 10.90 -13.99 2.55
CA ARG A 41 10.96 -15.42 2.20
C ARG A 41 12.22 -15.75 1.39
N LEU A 42 12.54 -14.93 0.39
CA LEU A 42 13.75 -15.07 -0.42
C LEU A 42 15.02 -14.96 0.43
N LEU A 43 15.08 -13.99 1.36
CA LEU A 43 16.20 -13.86 2.30
C LEU A 43 16.33 -15.11 3.20
N ALA A 44 15.22 -15.62 3.74
CA ALA A 44 15.24 -16.82 4.57
C ALA A 44 15.69 -18.09 3.81
N GLU A 45 15.44 -18.16 2.51
CA GLU A 45 15.84 -19.27 1.64
C GLU A 45 17.32 -19.18 1.25
N LEU A 46 17.79 -17.97 0.96
CA LEU A 46 19.20 -17.69 0.69
C LEU A 46 20.07 -17.90 1.94
N GLU A 47 19.59 -17.51 3.13
CA GLU A 47 20.33 -17.72 4.38
C GLU A 47 20.49 -19.23 4.67
N LYS A 48 19.47 -20.05 4.41
CA LYS A 48 19.55 -21.52 4.56
C LYS A 48 20.52 -22.16 3.58
N THR A 49 20.57 -21.68 2.34
CA THR A 49 21.44 -22.24 1.30
C THR A 49 22.89 -21.77 1.44
N GLY A 50 23.09 -20.52 1.86
CA GLY A 50 24.42 -19.92 2.05
C GLY A 50 25.17 -20.45 3.27
N LYS A 51 24.47 -20.65 4.40
CA LYS A 51 25.08 -21.19 5.63
C LYS A 51 25.60 -22.63 5.50
N GLY A 52 25.06 -23.40 4.55
CA GLY A 52 25.49 -24.78 4.29
C GLY A 52 26.85 -24.90 3.56
N ARG A 53 27.44 -23.79 3.10
CA ARG A 53 28.74 -23.78 2.40
C ARG A 53 29.92 -23.33 3.27
N GLU A 54 29.67 -22.89 4.51
CA GLU A 54 30.69 -22.40 5.45
C GLU A 54 30.86 -23.31 6.70
N SER A 55 30.39 -24.56 6.68
CA SER A 55 30.61 -25.55 7.75
C SER A 55 31.32 -26.80 7.26
#